data_AF-A0A1A0JQB0-F1
#
_entry.id   AF-A0A1A0JQB0-F1
#
_cell.length_a   1.000
_cell.length_b   1.000
_cell.length_c   1.000
_cell.angle_alpha   90.00
_cell.angle_beta   90.00
_cell.angle_gamma   90.00
#
_symmetry.space_group_name_H-M   'P 1'
#
loop_
_entity.id
_entity.type
_entity.pdbx_description
1 polymer ?
#
loop_
_entity_poly.entity_id
_entity_poly.type
_entity_poly.pdbx_seq_one_letter_code
_entity_poly.pdbx_strand_id
1 'polypeptide(L)'
;MRPNTRRRSLSAAVVVGVSLLMMGFAGVGADAEPAGASNDQQQEQQLVDFIDQGLKNPAAHPIADTGSAGTGSACTSGSGAGSGNGSGDCYGGSGSSSGSSGGTSSDTIGYGPAQSSFLAAFGYGLLHPDVAPPGTNDWNCKPTAAHPEPVVLVHGTWENAYDNFSFVSQPIKDAGYCVFTFNYGKSNLIQGGGLGSVLPGANGTGLIQDSSKQLAQFVDRVLAATGSQKVNLVGHSQGGAMSRWYLKFDGGAAKVHHMMTFGATNHGTSLDGIGALGRMINNLGIDVLGLVEIFVGHAGIQQTIGSDFVNQLNAGGDTVPGVDYTVVGSRYDEITNPYDLTFLKPGPGATVDNITLQDGCEQDVSDHLTMMYSPRVLSIILNTLDPAQTPALTCSFNPWLVGGGGKL
;
A
#
# COMPACT_ATOMS: atom_id res chain seq x y z
N MET A 1 -50.11 27.59 -63.47
CA MET A 1 -50.69 28.28 -62.30
C MET A 1 -49.54 28.92 -61.50
N ARG A 2 -49.48 30.26 -61.45
CA ARG A 2 -48.86 31.09 -60.38
C ARG A 2 -50.00 31.47 -59.40
N PRO A 3 -49.80 32.17 -58.25
CA PRO A 3 -48.58 32.67 -57.54
C PRO A 3 -48.52 32.18 -56.06
N ASN A 4 -47.45 32.24 -55.26
CA ASN A 4 -46.59 33.34 -54.75
C ASN A 4 -47.23 34.25 -53.66
N THR A 5 -46.78 34.13 -52.40
CA THR A 5 -46.81 35.18 -51.33
C THR A 5 -45.76 34.88 -50.25
N ARG A 6 -44.53 35.35 -50.39
CA ARG A 6 -43.85 36.44 -49.63
C ARG A 6 -44.27 36.74 -48.17
N ARG A 7 -43.22 36.70 -47.32
CA ARG A 7 -42.77 37.65 -46.28
C ARG A 7 -43.59 37.81 -44.98
N ARG A 8 -42.90 37.61 -43.84
CA ARG A 8 -42.33 38.72 -43.05
C ARG A 8 -41.27 38.24 -42.05
N SER A 9 -40.09 38.84 -42.19
CA SER A 9 -39.00 38.96 -41.25
C SER A 9 -39.34 39.94 -40.13
N LEU A 10 -38.88 39.68 -38.90
CA LEU A 10 -38.57 40.71 -37.92
C LEU A 10 -37.28 40.33 -37.18
N SER A 11 -36.28 41.19 -37.37
CA SER A 11 -34.97 41.22 -36.75
C SER A 11 -35.04 41.91 -35.38
N ALA A 12 -34.13 41.55 -34.47
CA ALA A 12 -33.37 42.39 -33.51
C ALA A 12 -32.85 41.43 -32.40
N ALA A 13 -31.57 41.02 -32.35
CA ALA A 13 -30.35 41.78 -32.02
C ALA A 13 -30.50 42.62 -30.73
N VAL A 14 -29.71 42.31 -29.70
CA VAL A 14 -28.71 43.20 -29.06
C VAL A 14 -27.87 42.41 -28.05
N VAL A 15 -26.55 42.62 -28.15
CA VAL A 15 -25.43 42.15 -27.33
C VAL A 15 -25.05 43.28 -26.33
N VAL A 16 -24.21 42.96 -25.33
CA VAL A 16 -23.46 43.84 -24.39
C VAL A 16 -24.22 44.13 -23.09
N GLY A 17 -23.69 44.01 -21.87
CA GLY A 17 -22.35 43.73 -21.34
C GLY A 17 -22.17 44.46 -19.98
N VAL A 18 -21.10 44.11 -19.24
CA VAL A 18 -20.36 44.90 -18.23
C VAL A 18 -20.74 44.80 -16.73
N SER A 19 -19.88 44.06 -16.02
CA SER A 19 -19.02 44.41 -14.85
C SER A 19 -19.52 45.04 -13.54
N LEU A 20 -18.98 44.45 -12.45
CA LEU A 20 -18.39 45.02 -11.23
C LEU A 20 -19.23 45.94 -10.32
N LEU A 21 -19.48 45.46 -9.09
CA LEU A 21 -19.54 46.31 -7.90
C LEU A 21 -18.67 45.72 -6.78
N MET A 22 -17.66 46.49 -6.38
CA MET A 22 -16.89 46.39 -5.14
C MET A 22 -17.13 47.69 -4.36
N MET A 23 -17.17 47.56 -3.03
CA MET A 23 -17.14 48.53 -1.91
C MET A 23 -18.29 48.19 -0.95
N GLY A 24 -18.11 47.92 0.34
CA GLY A 24 -16.96 48.07 1.23
C GLY A 24 -17.52 48.48 2.60
N PHE A 25 -17.25 47.69 3.64
CA PHE A 25 -17.33 48.15 5.03
C PHE A 25 -16.14 47.55 5.79
N ALA A 26 -15.38 48.43 6.45
CA ALA A 26 -14.18 48.13 7.19
C ALA A 26 -14.41 48.29 8.71
N GLY A 27 -13.68 47.47 9.48
CA GLY A 27 -13.43 47.58 10.93
C GLY A 27 -14.42 46.80 11.80
N VAL A 28 -14.05 46.01 12.80
CA VAL A 28 -12.83 45.92 13.62
C VAL A 28 -12.85 44.55 14.34
N GLY A 29 -11.68 43.94 14.59
CA GLY A 29 -11.52 42.94 15.68
C GLY A 29 -10.90 41.62 15.26
N ALA A 30 -9.65 41.40 15.67
CA ALA A 30 -8.96 40.12 15.62
C ALA A 30 -9.53 39.17 16.68
N ASP A 31 -9.85 37.94 16.27
CA ASP A 31 -9.66 36.66 16.97
C ASP A 31 -10.38 35.60 16.13
N ALA A 32 -9.68 35.02 15.15
CA ALA A 32 -10.17 33.86 14.44
C ALA A 32 -9.81 32.62 15.27
N GLU A 33 -10.78 32.10 16.02
CA GLU A 33 -10.77 30.72 16.51
C GLU A 33 -10.49 29.75 15.36
N PRO A 34 -9.78 28.63 15.58
CA PRO A 34 -9.52 27.66 14.53
C PRO A 34 -10.86 27.11 14.02
N ALA A 35 -11.04 27.16 12.69
CA ALA A 35 -12.22 26.66 12.01
C ALA A 35 -12.53 25.23 12.49
N GLY A 36 -13.72 25.04 13.06
CA GLY A 36 -14.23 23.73 13.44
C GLY A 36 -14.22 22.80 12.22
N ALA A 37 -13.89 21.53 12.45
CA ALA A 37 -13.92 20.48 11.44
C ALA A 37 -15.22 20.52 10.63
N SER A 38 -15.12 20.35 9.31
CA SER A 38 -16.30 20.28 8.43
C SER A 38 -17.27 19.19 8.88
N ASN A 39 -18.56 19.31 8.55
CA ASN A 39 -19.57 18.30 8.93
C ASN A 39 -19.18 16.88 8.50
N ASP A 40 -18.50 16.74 7.35
CA ASP A 40 -18.05 15.46 6.83
C ASP A 40 -16.91 14.86 7.69
N GLN A 41 -15.94 15.69 8.10
CA GLN A 41 -14.87 15.29 9.03
C GLN A 41 -15.39 14.95 10.44
N GLN A 42 -16.44 15.63 10.90
CA GLN A 42 -17.07 15.33 12.19
C GLN A 42 -17.86 14.02 12.14
N GLN A 43 -18.55 13.74 11.03
CA GLN A 43 -19.23 12.46 10.81
C GLN A 43 -18.24 11.30 10.66
N GLU A 44 -17.11 11.54 9.99
CA GLU A 44 -16.00 10.60 9.87
C GLU A 44 -15.40 10.27 11.24
N GLN A 45 -15.09 11.27 12.06
CA GLN A 45 -14.57 11.05 13.41
C GLN A 45 -15.58 10.31 14.30
N GLN A 46 -16.87 10.64 14.21
CA GLN A 46 -17.92 9.92 14.95
C GLN A 46 -18.04 8.46 14.52
N LEU A 47 -17.83 8.17 13.23
CA LEU A 47 -17.84 6.80 12.71
C LEU A 47 -16.61 6.01 13.17
N VAL A 48 -15.42 6.62 13.10
CA VAL A 48 -14.18 6.04 13.64
C VAL A 48 -14.33 5.73 15.13
N ASP A 49 -14.82 6.69 15.92
CA ASP A 49 -15.03 6.52 17.36
C ASP A 49 -16.06 5.43 17.68
N PHE A 50 -17.14 5.32 16.89
CA PHE A 50 -18.16 4.29 17.05
C PHE A 50 -17.62 2.89 16.77
N ILE A 51 -16.81 2.75 15.72
CA ILE A 51 -16.17 1.48 15.36
C ILE A 51 -15.09 1.10 16.38
N ASP A 52 -14.27 2.05 16.83
CA ASP A 52 -13.27 1.82 17.87
C ASP A 52 -13.90 1.40 19.20
N GLN A 53 -15.07 1.98 19.55
CA GLN A 53 -15.86 1.53 20.69
C GLN A 53 -16.42 0.11 20.49
N GLY A 54 -16.82 -0.24 19.26
CA GLY A 54 -17.24 -1.59 18.89
C GLY A 54 -16.11 -2.63 19.05
N LEU A 55 -14.90 -2.29 18.61
CA LEU A 55 -13.69 -3.11 18.73
C LEU A 55 -13.23 -3.26 20.20
N LYS A 56 -13.49 -2.26 21.05
CA LYS A 56 -13.15 -2.25 22.49
C LYS A 56 -14.23 -2.90 23.36
N ASN A 57 -15.40 -3.25 22.83
CA ASN A 57 -16.51 -3.81 23.61
C ASN A 57 -16.22 -5.27 24.01
N PRO A 58 -16.02 -5.57 25.31
CA PRO A 58 -15.74 -6.93 25.76
C PRO A 58 -16.92 -7.88 25.48
N ALA A 59 -18.16 -7.39 25.38
CA ALA A 59 -19.33 -8.22 25.06
C ALA A 59 -19.36 -8.69 23.60
N ALA A 60 -18.54 -8.10 22.72
CA ALA A 60 -18.25 -8.62 21.39
C ALA A 60 -17.14 -9.70 21.49
N HIS A 61 -17.39 -10.78 22.23
CA HIS A 61 -16.39 -11.83 22.41
C HIS A 61 -16.21 -12.66 21.12
N PRO A 62 -14.96 -12.96 20.68
CA PRO A 62 -14.69 -14.24 20.05
C PRO A 62 -15.01 -15.36 21.06
N ILE A 63 -15.72 -16.37 20.61
CA ILE A 63 -16.14 -17.50 21.44
C ILE A 63 -14.91 -18.16 22.08
N ALA A 64 -14.86 -18.05 23.41
CA ALA A 64 -14.10 -18.80 24.41
C ALA A 64 -12.93 -19.69 23.93
N ASP A 65 -11.73 -19.36 24.41
CA ASP A 65 -10.62 -20.29 24.62
C ASP A 65 -11.10 -21.55 25.34
N THR A 66 -11.20 -22.66 24.60
CA THR A 66 -11.14 -23.99 25.21
C THR A 66 -9.74 -24.52 24.93
N GLY A 67 -8.96 -24.64 26.00
CA GLY A 67 -7.55 -24.97 25.91
C GLY A 67 -7.27 -26.20 25.05
N SER A 68 -6.21 -26.11 24.24
CA SER A 68 -5.45 -27.28 23.86
C SER A 68 -3.97 -26.96 23.83
N ALA A 69 -3.26 -27.76 24.61
CA ALA A 69 -1.82 -27.78 24.77
C ALA A 69 -1.11 -28.04 23.43
N GLY A 70 0.18 -27.71 23.42
CA GLY A 70 0.98 -27.58 22.22
C GLY A 70 1.01 -28.79 21.27
N THR A 71 1.20 -28.46 20.00
CA THR A 71 2.09 -29.21 19.11
C THR A 71 2.95 -28.18 18.38
N GLY A 72 4.20 -28.05 18.81
CA GLY A 72 5.19 -27.28 18.10
C GLY A 72 5.70 -28.04 16.89
N SER A 73 5.96 -27.34 15.79
CA SER A 73 6.99 -27.77 14.85
C SER A 73 8.28 -27.07 15.27
N ALA A 74 9.08 -27.80 16.04
CA ALA A 74 10.38 -27.35 16.49
C ALA A 74 11.43 -27.75 15.46
N CYS A 75 12.08 -26.78 14.83
CA CYS A 75 13.45 -26.96 14.37
C CYS A 75 14.36 -26.84 15.59
N THR A 76 14.57 -27.94 16.31
CA THR A 76 15.57 -27.99 17.38
C THR A 76 16.95 -28.20 16.77
N SER A 77 17.79 -27.17 16.79
CA SER A 77 19.24 -27.31 16.63
C SER A 77 19.81 -27.96 17.90
N GLY A 78 20.07 -29.26 17.83
CA GLY A 78 20.77 -30.00 18.87
C GLY A 78 22.28 -29.74 18.81
N SER A 79 22.82 -29.12 19.85
CA SER A 79 24.25 -29.11 20.15
C SER A 79 24.69 -30.52 20.57
N GLY A 80 25.52 -31.19 19.77
CA GLY A 80 26.10 -32.48 20.13
C GLY A 80 27.18 -32.91 19.15
N ALA A 81 28.42 -33.03 19.65
CA ALA A 81 29.56 -33.52 18.89
C ALA A 81 29.37 -35.00 18.47
N GLY A 82 29.61 -35.30 17.20
CA GLY A 82 29.67 -36.68 16.69
C GLY A 82 29.57 -36.76 15.17
N SER A 83 30.60 -37.33 14.53
CA SER A 83 30.70 -37.56 13.09
C SER A 83 29.49 -38.29 12.48
N GLY A 84 29.01 -37.82 11.34
CA GLY A 84 28.10 -38.57 10.47
C GLY A 84 27.45 -37.70 9.39
N ASN A 85 27.74 -38.01 8.12
CA ASN A 85 27.08 -37.48 6.93
C ASN A 85 25.54 -37.51 7.07
N GLY A 86 24.87 -36.39 6.84
CA GLY A 86 23.41 -36.30 6.80
C GLY A 86 22.96 -35.09 5.99
N SER A 87 22.76 -35.30 4.69
CA SER A 87 22.03 -34.42 3.79
C SER A 87 20.59 -34.28 4.29
N GLY A 88 20.20 -33.08 4.71
CA GLY A 88 18.83 -32.75 5.08
C GLY A 88 18.24 -31.80 4.05
N ASP A 89 17.46 -32.35 3.12
CA ASP A 89 16.74 -31.63 2.08
C ASP A 89 15.63 -30.74 2.69
N CYS A 90 15.79 -29.42 2.58
CA CYS A 90 14.72 -28.46 2.81
C CYS A 90 13.95 -28.23 1.49
N TYR A 91 13.12 -29.20 1.09
CA TYR A 91 12.14 -28.95 0.02
C TYR A 91 10.93 -28.20 0.56
N GLY A 92 10.53 -27.15 -0.18
CA GLY A 92 9.50 -26.19 0.16
C GLY A 92 8.19 -26.82 0.64
N GLY A 93 7.82 -26.49 1.87
CA GLY A 93 6.45 -26.61 2.36
C GLY A 93 5.82 -25.23 2.37
N SER A 94 4.65 -25.10 1.74
CA SER A 94 3.77 -23.93 1.80
C SER A 94 3.35 -23.70 3.26
N GLY A 95 4.10 -22.86 3.97
CA GLY A 95 3.86 -22.57 5.38
C GLY A 95 2.85 -21.44 5.53
N SER A 96 1.59 -21.76 5.83
CA SER A 96 0.62 -20.78 6.32
C SER A 96 0.81 -20.61 7.82
N SER A 97 1.16 -19.41 8.29
CA SER A 97 1.14 -19.10 9.73
C SER A 97 -0.26 -18.62 10.13
N SER A 98 -0.94 -19.41 10.95
CA SER A 98 -2.23 -19.05 11.53
C SER A 98 -2.03 -18.27 12.83
N GLY A 99 -2.34 -16.98 12.83
CA GLY A 99 -2.56 -16.22 14.07
C GLY A 99 -3.95 -16.51 14.61
N SER A 100 -4.06 -16.90 15.89
CA SER A 100 -5.34 -17.29 16.53
C SER A 100 -6.33 -16.13 16.78
N SER A 101 -6.11 -14.97 16.17
CA SER A 101 -7.09 -13.88 16.10
C SER A 101 -6.66 -12.91 15.00
N GLY A 102 -7.19 -13.06 13.79
CA GLY A 102 -6.97 -12.13 12.68
C GLY A 102 -5.95 -12.61 11.64
N GLY A 103 -6.36 -12.65 10.37
CA GLY A 103 -5.51 -12.76 9.17
C GLY A 103 -4.60 -13.99 9.03
N THR A 104 -4.42 -14.48 7.81
CA THR A 104 -3.33 -15.43 7.47
C THR A 104 -2.42 -14.82 6.41
N SER A 105 -1.22 -15.37 6.28
CA SER A 105 -0.31 -15.12 5.15
C SER A 105 -0.08 -16.40 4.36
N SER A 106 0.42 -16.26 3.14
CA SER A 106 0.87 -17.40 2.35
C SER A 106 2.05 -17.03 1.47
N ASP A 107 2.89 -18.04 1.23
CA ASP A 107 3.90 -17.99 0.17
C ASP A 107 3.20 -17.95 -1.20
N THR A 108 3.85 -17.34 -2.18
CA THR A 108 3.40 -17.40 -3.57
C THR A 108 3.81 -18.73 -4.22
N ILE A 109 3.12 -19.11 -5.30
CA ILE A 109 3.28 -20.36 -6.01
C ILE A 109 3.55 -20.12 -7.50
N GLY A 110 4.49 -20.88 -8.07
CA GLY A 110 4.84 -20.76 -9.49
C GLY A 110 5.27 -19.34 -9.88
N TYR A 111 5.16 -19.02 -11.17
CA TYR A 111 5.49 -17.70 -11.71
C TYR A 111 4.46 -17.30 -12.75
N GLY A 112 3.90 -16.10 -12.60
CA GLY A 112 3.04 -15.49 -13.61
C GLY A 112 3.85 -14.75 -14.68
N PRO A 113 3.21 -14.38 -15.80
CA PRO A 113 3.88 -13.57 -16.82
C PRO A 113 4.20 -12.17 -16.29
N ALA A 114 5.23 -11.52 -16.84
CA ALA A 114 5.42 -10.09 -16.62
C ALA A 114 4.24 -9.29 -17.19
N GLN A 115 3.84 -8.22 -16.53
CA GLN A 115 2.80 -7.31 -17.00
C GLN A 115 3.31 -5.88 -16.98
N SER A 116 2.80 -5.06 -17.90
CA SER A 116 3.12 -3.64 -17.99
C SER A 116 1.96 -2.74 -17.58
N SER A 117 0.87 -3.30 -17.06
CA SER A 117 -0.26 -2.53 -16.54
C SER A 117 -0.94 -3.23 -15.37
N PHE A 118 -1.35 -2.43 -14.39
CA PHE A 118 -2.04 -2.89 -13.19
C PHE A 118 -3.29 -3.70 -13.52
N LEU A 119 -4.15 -3.22 -14.43
CA LEU A 119 -5.41 -3.91 -14.76
C LEU A 119 -5.21 -5.33 -15.30
N ALA A 120 -4.20 -5.53 -16.16
CA ALA A 120 -3.92 -6.85 -16.71
C ALA A 120 -3.41 -7.79 -15.60
N ALA A 121 -2.55 -7.27 -14.72
CA ALA A 121 -2.02 -8.03 -13.60
C ALA A 121 -3.07 -8.36 -12.54
N PHE A 122 -3.92 -7.40 -12.18
CA PHE A 122 -5.05 -7.57 -11.27
C PHE A 122 -6.02 -8.64 -11.79
N GLY A 123 -6.45 -8.53 -13.04
CA GLY A 123 -7.32 -9.54 -13.66
C GLY A 123 -6.72 -10.95 -13.67
N TYR A 124 -5.40 -11.05 -13.90
CA TYR A 124 -4.69 -12.34 -13.81
C TYR A 124 -4.59 -12.84 -12.36
N GLY A 125 -4.31 -11.95 -11.40
CA GLY A 125 -4.25 -12.24 -9.97
C GLY A 125 -5.57 -12.78 -9.42
N LEU A 126 -6.71 -12.27 -9.90
CA LEU A 126 -8.04 -12.81 -9.53
C LEU A 126 -8.22 -14.29 -9.92
N LEU A 127 -7.61 -14.73 -11.03
CA LEU A 127 -7.65 -16.12 -11.49
C LEU A 127 -6.54 -16.99 -10.87
N HIS A 128 -5.48 -16.35 -10.37
CA HIS A 128 -4.28 -16.98 -9.85
C HIS A 128 -3.85 -16.30 -8.54
N PRO A 129 -4.65 -16.41 -7.45
CA PRO A 129 -4.57 -15.54 -6.28
C PRO A 129 -3.28 -15.63 -5.46
N ASP A 130 -2.52 -16.71 -5.65
CA ASP A 130 -1.25 -16.95 -4.97
C ASP A 130 -0.06 -16.99 -5.93
N VAL A 131 -0.22 -16.60 -7.21
CA VAL A 131 0.90 -16.67 -8.16
C VAL A 131 2.03 -15.72 -7.78
N ALA A 132 3.29 -16.10 -8.02
CA ALA A 132 4.41 -15.18 -7.80
C ALA A 132 4.59 -14.22 -8.99
N PRO A 133 4.94 -12.94 -8.75
CA PRO A 133 5.47 -12.09 -9.81
C PRO A 133 6.83 -12.63 -10.29
N PRO A 134 7.16 -12.43 -11.58
CA PRO A 134 8.38 -12.96 -12.17
C PRO A 134 9.62 -12.44 -11.42
N GLY A 135 10.62 -13.30 -11.28
CA GLY A 135 11.89 -12.91 -10.65
C GLY A 135 11.86 -12.82 -9.13
N THR A 136 10.81 -13.30 -8.47
CA THR A 136 10.75 -13.33 -6.99
C THR A 136 10.94 -14.73 -6.41
N ASN A 137 11.17 -14.79 -5.09
CA ASN A 137 11.10 -16.02 -4.28
C ASN A 137 12.00 -17.17 -4.75
N ASP A 138 13.15 -16.83 -5.33
CA ASP A 138 14.25 -17.79 -5.45
C ASP A 138 14.95 -17.91 -4.10
N TRP A 139 14.47 -18.85 -3.28
CA TRP A 139 15.01 -19.12 -1.94
C TRP A 139 16.45 -19.65 -1.93
N ASN A 140 17.00 -20.00 -3.10
CA ASN A 140 18.42 -20.36 -3.25
C ASN A 140 19.30 -19.15 -3.61
N CYS A 141 18.70 -17.98 -3.88
CA CYS A 141 19.45 -16.78 -4.23
C CYS A 141 20.36 -16.35 -3.08
N LYS A 142 21.62 -16.03 -3.42
CA LYS A 142 22.63 -15.55 -2.47
C LYS A 142 23.04 -14.13 -2.86
N PRO A 143 22.78 -13.13 -2.00
CA PRO A 143 23.23 -11.76 -2.21
C PRO A 143 24.75 -11.70 -2.43
N THR A 144 25.17 -10.77 -3.29
CA THR A 144 26.57 -10.62 -3.67
C THR A 144 27.26 -9.55 -2.83
N ALA A 145 28.58 -9.41 -2.92
CA ALA A 145 29.27 -8.30 -2.26
C ALA A 145 28.85 -6.93 -2.82
N ALA A 146 28.41 -6.86 -4.07
CA ALA A 146 27.90 -5.63 -4.69
C ALA A 146 26.48 -5.29 -4.22
N HIS A 147 25.63 -6.31 -4.04
CA HIS A 147 24.26 -6.19 -3.57
C HIS A 147 24.04 -7.15 -2.38
N PRO A 148 24.51 -6.78 -1.17
CA PRO A 148 24.57 -7.69 -0.02
C PRO A 148 23.22 -7.92 0.69
N GLU A 149 22.21 -7.12 0.37
CA GLU A 149 20.92 -7.11 1.03
C GLU A 149 19.81 -7.46 0.04
N PRO A 150 18.96 -8.45 0.33
CA PRO A 150 17.82 -8.79 -0.50
C PRO A 150 16.73 -7.71 -0.39
N VAL A 151 15.86 -7.69 -1.40
CA VAL A 151 14.70 -6.78 -1.48
C VAL A 151 13.43 -7.57 -1.15
N VAL A 152 12.60 -7.04 -0.26
CA VAL A 152 11.28 -7.61 0.09
C VAL A 152 10.18 -6.64 -0.37
N LEU A 153 9.30 -7.12 -1.25
CA LEU A 153 8.18 -6.37 -1.80
C LEU A 153 6.90 -6.66 -1.02
N VAL A 154 6.17 -5.61 -0.61
CA VAL A 154 5.02 -5.68 0.29
C VAL A 154 3.81 -4.95 -0.32
N HIS A 155 2.81 -5.72 -0.76
CA HIS A 155 1.65 -5.22 -1.53
C HIS A 155 0.70 -4.34 -0.70
N GLY A 156 -0.27 -3.69 -1.35
CA GLY A 156 -1.27 -2.83 -0.71
C GLY A 156 -2.58 -3.55 -0.35
N THR A 157 -3.59 -2.73 -0.01
CA THR A 157 -4.96 -3.17 0.31
C THR A 157 -5.65 -3.75 -0.92
N TRP A 158 -6.31 -4.90 -0.78
CA TRP A 158 -7.02 -5.60 -1.87
C TRP A 158 -6.17 -6.02 -3.06
N GLU A 159 -4.86 -6.05 -2.88
CA GLU A 159 -3.86 -6.54 -3.83
C GLU A 159 -3.28 -7.87 -3.35
N ASN A 160 -2.42 -8.46 -4.17
CA ASN A 160 -1.56 -9.59 -3.83
C ASN A 160 -0.13 -9.31 -4.34
N ALA A 161 0.77 -10.23 -4.04
CA ALA A 161 2.15 -10.14 -4.48
C ALA A 161 2.30 -10.00 -6.01
N TYR A 162 1.44 -10.64 -6.81
CA TYR A 162 1.56 -10.61 -8.26
C TYR A 162 1.06 -9.30 -8.86
N ASP A 163 -0.18 -8.93 -8.59
CA ASP A 163 -0.81 -7.76 -9.21
C ASP A 163 -0.18 -6.43 -8.80
N ASN A 164 0.55 -6.39 -7.69
CA ASN A 164 1.27 -5.19 -7.30
C ASN A 164 2.69 -5.11 -7.88
N PHE A 165 3.35 -6.25 -8.13
CA PHE A 165 4.79 -6.27 -8.45
C PHE A 165 5.17 -6.92 -9.78
N SER A 166 4.21 -7.35 -10.61
CA SER A 166 4.48 -8.04 -11.88
C SER A 166 5.28 -7.23 -12.91
N PHE A 167 5.41 -5.90 -12.73
CA PHE A 167 6.25 -5.02 -13.53
C PHE A 167 7.66 -4.83 -12.95
N VAL A 168 7.79 -4.46 -11.67
CA VAL A 168 9.08 -4.05 -11.07
C VAL A 168 9.97 -5.21 -10.64
N SER A 169 9.40 -6.35 -10.29
CA SER A 169 10.12 -7.45 -9.64
C SER A 169 11.24 -8.05 -10.50
N GLN A 170 10.93 -8.39 -11.76
CA GLN A 170 11.93 -8.98 -12.67
C GLN A 170 13.06 -8.00 -12.99
N PRO A 171 12.82 -6.71 -13.34
CA PRO A 171 13.90 -5.75 -13.51
C PRO A 171 14.80 -5.55 -12.28
N ILE A 172 14.24 -5.59 -11.06
CA ILE A 172 15.05 -5.54 -9.82
C ILE A 172 15.94 -6.79 -9.72
N LYS A 173 15.41 -7.98 -10.04
CA LYS A 173 16.23 -9.20 -10.12
C LYS A 173 17.32 -9.09 -11.19
N ASP A 174 16.98 -8.58 -12.37
CA ASP A 174 17.92 -8.43 -13.49
C ASP A 174 19.04 -7.43 -13.17
N ALA A 175 18.78 -6.47 -12.27
CA ALA A 175 19.81 -5.59 -11.71
C ALA A 175 20.75 -6.28 -10.70
N GLY A 176 20.50 -7.55 -10.33
CA GLY A 176 21.39 -8.36 -9.51
C GLY A 176 20.94 -8.57 -8.06
N TYR A 177 19.72 -8.17 -7.71
CA TYR A 177 19.18 -8.32 -6.34
C TYR A 177 18.44 -9.66 -6.17
N CYS A 178 18.54 -10.25 -4.98
CA CYS A 178 17.63 -11.30 -4.57
C CYS A 178 16.30 -10.67 -4.13
N VAL A 179 15.19 -10.99 -4.81
CA VAL A 179 13.89 -10.36 -4.59
C VAL A 179 12.89 -11.36 -4.00
N PHE A 180 12.18 -10.96 -2.95
CA PHE A 180 11.21 -11.78 -2.24
C PHE A 180 9.89 -11.03 -2.04
N THR A 181 8.79 -11.77 -1.95
CA THR A 181 7.46 -11.22 -1.67
C THR A 181 6.51 -12.31 -1.15
N PHE A 182 5.40 -11.93 -0.57
CA PHE A 182 4.41 -12.84 0.02
C PHE A 182 3.03 -12.20 0.02
N ASN A 183 2.00 -13.02 0.23
CA ASN A 183 0.64 -12.54 0.46
C ASN A 183 0.38 -12.44 1.96
N TYR A 184 -0.19 -11.33 2.42
CA TYR A 184 -0.45 -11.09 3.84
C TYR A 184 -1.88 -10.64 4.10
N GLY A 185 -2.32 -10.68 5.36
CA GLY A 185 -3.58 -10.08 5.78
C GLY A 185 -4.81 -10.74 5.13
N LYS A 186 -4.72 -12.03 4.78
CA LYS A 186 -5.86 -12.81 4.29
C LYS A 186 -6.87 -13.01 5.40
N SER A 187 -7.96 -12.27 5.37
CA SER A 187 -9.03 -12.36 6.37
C SER A 187 -10.34 -12.62 5.66
N ASN A 188 -11.10 -13.63 6.07
CA ASN A 188 -12.43 -13.86 5.50
C ASN A 188 -13.50 -12.93 6.11
N LEU A 189 -14.72 -12.96 5.58
CA LEU A 189 -15.81 -12.09 6.04
C LEU A 189 -16.11 -12.24 7.55
N ILE A 190 -16.06 -13.45 8.10
CA ILE A 190 -16.31 -13.74 9.53
C ILE A 190 -15.16 -13.20 10.39
N GLN A 191 -13.95 -13.17 9.86
CA GLN A 191 -12.75 -12.57 10.48
C GLN A 191 -12.67 -11.05 10.23
N GLY A 192 -13.71 -10.45 9.64
CA GLY A 192 -13.81 -9.02 9.35
C GLY A 192 -12.89 -8.54 8.23
N GLY A 193 -12.58 -9.39 7.25
CA GLY A 193 -11.91 -8.97 6.01
C GLY A 193 -12.79 -8.16 5.05
N GLY A 194 -14.05 -7.90 5.42
CA GLY A 194 -15.02 -7.19 4.59
C GLY A 194 -15.36 -7.92 3.29
N LEU A 195 -16.17 -7.31 2.44
CA LEU A 195 -16.56 -7.91 1.15
C LEU A 195 -15.42 -7.97 0.14
N GLY A 196 -14.38 -7.14 0.29
CA GLY A 196 -13.14 -7.29 -0.48
C GLY A 196 -12.54 -8.69 -0.36
N SER A 197 -12.64 -9.33 0.81
CA SER A 197 -12.14 -10.69 1.02
C SER A 197 -12.85 -11.81 0.24
N VAL A 198 -14.02 -11.51 -0.34
CA VAL A 198 -14.75 -12.45 -1.21
C VAL A 198 -14.09 -12.54 -2.59
N LEU A 199 -13.34 -11.51 -2.99
CA LEU A 199 -12.60 -11.50 -4.24
C LEU A 199 -11.33 -12.35 -4.10
N PRO A 200 -11.15 -13.41 -4.91
CA PRO A 200 -9.94 -14.21 -4.85
C PRO A 200 -8.71 -13.33 -5.11
N GLY A 201 -7.69 -13.44 -4.26
CA GLY A 201 -6.44 -12.69 -4.41
C GLY A 201 -6.49 -11.26 -3.89
N ALA A 202 -7.64 -10.75 -3.42
CA ALA A 202 -7.73 -9.48 -2.72
C ALA A 202 -7.32 -9.67 -1.25
N ASN A 203 -6.04 -9.44 -0.95
CA ASN A 203 -5.46 -9.63 0.38
C ASN A 203 -5.31 -8.29 1.12
N GLY A 204 -4.57 -8.26 2.22
CA GLY A 204 -4.37 -7.05 3.01
C GLY A 204 -5.63 -6.53 3.69
N THR A 205 -6.60 -7.39 4.00
CA THR A 205 -7.91 -7.01 4.58
C THR A 205 -8.01 -7.21 6.09
N GLY A 206 -7.15 -8.06 6.66
CA GLY A 206 -7.04 -8.30 8.10
C GLY A 206 -6.39 -7.14 8.87
N LEU A 207 -6.28 -7.27 10.20
CA LEU A 207 -5.62 -6.28 11.04
C LEU A 207 -4.18 -6.01 10.59
N ILE A 208 -3.81 -4.73 10.51
CA ILE A 208 -2.50 -4.31 10.02
C ILE A 208 -1.40 -4.72 11.01
N GLN A 209 -1.69 -4.69 12.31
CA GLN A 209 -0.74 -5.14 13.35
C GLN A 209 -0.41 -6.63 13.23
N ASP A 210 -1.37 -7.47 12.86
CA ASP A 210 -1.11 -8.90 12.65
C ASP A 210 -0.39 -9.15 11.33
N SER A 211 -0.73 -8.36 10.30
CA SER A 211 0.00 -8.33 9.03
C SER A 211 1.47 -7.95 9.22
N SER A 212 1.77 -7.04 10.14
CA SER A 212 3.14 -6.66 10.52
C SER A 212 3.92 -7.83 11.15
N LYS A 213 3.29 -8.63 12.00
CA LYS A 213 3.91 -9.86 12.54
C LYS A 213 4.15 -10.89 11.44
N GLN A 214 3.26 -10.98 10.44
CA GLN A 214 3.47 -11.83 9.28
C GLN A 214 4.68 -11.36 8.46
N LEU A 215 4.85 -10.05 8.26
CA LEU A 215 6.05 -9.47 7.64
C LEU A 215 7.31 -9.80 8.46
N ALA A 216 7.26 -9.68 9.78
CA ALA A 216 8.39 -10.02 10.65
C ALA A 216 8.85 -11.47 10.44
N GLN A 217 7.92 -12.42 10.41
CA GLN A 217 8.21 -13.83 10.13
C GLN A 217 8.77 -14.04 8.73
N PHE A 218 8.24 -13.34 7.73
CA PHE A 218 8.72 -13.44 6.35
C PHE A 218 10.14 -12.90 6.21
N VAL A 219 10.44 -11.74 6.79
CA VAL A 219 11.80 -11.15 6.80
C VAL A 219 12.78 -12.08 7.48
N ASP A 220 12.42 -12.70 8.61
CA ASP A 220 13.28 -13.67 9.29
C ASP A 220 13.61 -14.88 8.43
N ARG A 221 12.62 -15.38 7.67
CA ARG A 221 12.85 -16.45 6.68
C ARG A 221 13.79 -16.00 5.56
N VAL A 222 13.60 -14.79 5.04
CA VAL A 222 14.47 -14.23 3.99
C VAL A 222 15.91 -14.11 4.48
N LEU A 223 16.14 -13.51 5.65
CA LEU A 223 17.48 -13.36 6.24
C LEU A 223 18.13 -14.73 6.49
N ALA A 224 17.38 -15.71 7.00
CA ALA A 224 17.89 -17.06 7.21
C ALA A 224 18.26 -17.76 5.89
N ALA A 225 17.45 -17.59 4.83
CA ALA A 225 17.69 -18.21 3.54
C ALA A 225 18.86 -17.56 2.79
N THR A 226 19.01 -16.24 2.84
CA THR A 226 20.06 -15.53 2.12
C THR A 226 21.38 -15.48 2.89
N GLY A 227 21.33 -15.48 4.22
CA GLY A 227 22.46 -15.24 5.10
C GLY A 227 22.78 -13.75 5.31
N SER A 228 21.93 -12.85 4.79
CA SER A 228 22.06 -11.40 5.01
C SER A 228 21.69 -11.02 6.44
N GLN A 229 22.21 -9.88 6.91
CA GLN A 229 21.86 -9.32 8.23
C GLN A 229 20.66 -8.37 8.16
N LYS A 230 20.45 -7.74 7.01
CA LYS A 230 19.38 -6.78 6.77
C LYS A 230 18.74 -7.02 5.40
N VAL A 231 17.53 -6.49 5.23
CA VAL A 231 16.80 -6.41 3.96
C VAL A 231 16.51 -4.96 3.60
N ASN A 232 16.18 -4.72 2.33
CA ASN A 232 15.55 -3.50 1.85
C ASN A 232 14.06 -3.76 1.63
N LEU A 233 13.18 -2.90 2.16
CA LEU A 233 11.73 -3.02 1.99
C LEU A 233 11.23 -2.10 0.89
N VAL A 234 10.32 -2.59 0.06
CA VAL A 234 9.54 -1.82 -0.91
C VAL A 234 8.06 -2.04 -0.62
N GLY A 235 7.40 -1.05 -0.04
CA GLY A 235 5.99 -1.11 0.36
C GLY A 235 5.11 -0.21 -0.50
N HIS A 236 4.03 -0.76 -1.04
CA HIS A 236 3.01 0.02 -1.74
C HIS A 236 1.80 0.26 -0.83
N SER A 237 1.24 1.48 -0.83
CA SER A 237 -0.03 1.77 -0.13
C SER A 237 0.00 1.31 1.35
N GLN A 238 -0.96 0.49 1.79
CA GLN A 238 -0.97 -0.14 3.11
C GLN A 238 0.32 -0.89 3.45
N GLY A 239 0.97 -1.52 2.47
CA GLY A 239 2.24 -2.23 2.66
C GLY A 239 3.35 -1.33 3.21
N GLY A 240 3.32 -0.04 2.89
CA GLY A 240 4.20 0.98 3.49
C GLY A 240 3.85 1.27 4.95
N ALA A 241 2.59 1.58 5.26
CA ALA A 241 2.16 1.85 6.64
C ALA A 241 2.36 0.62 7.56
N MET A 242 2.06 -0.58 7.06
CA MET A 242 2.28 -1.85 7.73
C MET A 242 3.78 -2.10 7.99
N SER A 243 4.64 -1.83 7.01
CA SER A 243 6.09 -1.96 7.17
C SER A 243 6.65 -0.98 8.21
N ARG A 244 6.10 0.24 8.32
CA ARG A 244 6.49 1.18 9.40
C ARG A 244 6.09 0.66 10.79
N TRP A 245 4.93 0.01 10.90
CA TRP A 245 4.54 -0.66 12.14
C TRP A 245 5.55 -1.75 12.52
N TYR A 246 5.97 -2.56 11.55
CA TYR A 246 7.01 -3.58 11.74
C TYR A 246 8.32 -2.97 12.26
N LEU A 247 8.77 -1.87 11.67
CA LEU A 247 9.98 -1.16 12.12
C LEU A 247 9.87 -0.68 13.57
N LYS A 248 8.72 -0.11 13.94
CA LYS A 248 8.51 0.50 15.27
C LYS A 248 8.26 -0.49 16.39
N PHE A 249 7.47 -1.52 16.13
CA PHE A 249 6.85 -2.32 17.20
C PHE A 249 7.20 -3.80 17.14
N ASP A 250 7.54 -4.33 15.97
CA ASP A 250 7.75 -5.79 15.78
C ASP A 250 9.20 -6.15 15.43
N GLY A 251 10.14 -5.28 15.84
CA GLY A 251 11.58 -5.56 15.79
C GLY A 251 12.25 -5.34 14.43
N GLY A 252 11.59 -4.68 13.49
CA GLY A 252 12.11 -4.46 12.14
C GLY A 252 13.30 -3.50 12.05
N ALA A 253 13.44 -2.56 12.99
CA ALA A 253 14.52 -1.57 12.97
C ALA A 253 15.94 -2.20 12.90
N ALA A 254 16.14 -3.37 13.49
CA ALA A 254 17.44 -4.06 13.47
C ALA A 254 17.69 -4.83 12.16
N LYS A 255 16.64 -5.12 11.39
CA LYS A 255 16.62 -6.06 10.26
C LYS A 255 16.41 -5.37 8.91
N VAL A 256 16.13 -4.07 8.92
CA VAL A 256 15.92 -3.28 7.70
C VAL A 256 17.03 -2.25 7.58
N HIS A 257 17.56 -2.10 6.37
CA HIS A 257 18.51 -1.03 6.04
C HIS A 257 17.78 0.16 5.44
N HIS A 258 17.08 -0.07 4.33
CA HIS A 258 16.29 0.95 3.64
C HIS A 258 14.82 0.56 3.55
N MET A 259 13.93 1.54 3.74
CA MET A 259 12.50 1.41 3.51
C MET A 259 12.04 2.36 2.42
N MET A 260 11.60 1.81 1.30
CA MET A 260 11.02 2.53 0.18
C MET A 260 9.50 2.40 0.22
N THR A 261 8.78 3.51 0.15
CA THR A 261 7.31 3.48 0.13
C THR A 261 6.73 4.26 -1.03
N PHE A 262 5.68 3.74 -1.64
CA PHE A 262 5.03 4.29 -2.83
C PHE A 262 3.54 4.47 -2.53
N GLY A 263 3.05 5.72 -2.53
CA GLY A 263 1.64 6.03 -2.24
C GLY A 263 1.17 5.58 -0.85
N ALA A 264 2.09 5.35 0.09
CA ALA A 264 1.76 4.74 1.37
C ALA A 264 0.85 5.61 2.23
N THR A 265 -0.10 4.98 2.93
CA THR A 265 -1.03 5.60 3.87
C THR A 265 -0.38 5.91 5.22
N ASN A 266 0.83 6.48 5.18
CA ASN A 266 1.68 6.72 6.36
C ASN A 266 1.00 7.59 7.43
N HIS A 267 0.21 8.57 7.00
CA HIS A 267 -0.62 9.41 7.88
C HIS A 267 -2.12 9.14 7.69
N GLY A 268 -2.47 7.98 7.15
CA GLY A 268 -3.83 7.58 6.81
C GLY A 268 -4.32 8.09 5.46
N THR A 269 -5.57 7.76 5.15
CA THR A 269 -6.39 8.20 4.02
C THR A 269 -7.78 8.59 4.53
N SER A 270 -8.59 9.27 3.72
CA SER A 270 -10.00 9.53 4.04
C SER A 270 -10.89 8.36 3.65
N LEU A 271 -12.11 8.30 4.21
CA LEU A 271 -13.14 7.37 3.73
C LEU A 271 -13.45 7.54 2.23
N ASP A 272 -13.33 8.76 1.70
CA ASP A 272 -13.48 9.02 0.26
C ASP A 272 -12.37 8.39 -0.57
N GLY A 273 -11.13 8.38 -0.05
CA GLY A 273 -10.00 7.67 -0.66
C GLY A 273 -10.21 6.17 -0.66
N ILE A 274 -10.59 5.58 0.49
CA ILE A 274 -10.95 4.16 0.57
C ILE A 274 -12.12 3.82 -0.36
N GLY A 275 -13.13 4.70 -0.41
CA GLY A 275 -14.27 4.59 -1.32
C GLY A 275 -13.87 4.71 -2.79
N ALA A 276 -12.87 5.53 -3.14
CA ALA A 276 -12.34 5.64 -4.50
C ALA A 276 -11.66 4.33 -4.93
N LEU A 277 -10.87 3.72 -4.05
CA LEU A 277 -10.27 2.42 -4.28
C LEU A 277 -11.36 1.34 -4.49
N GLY A 278 -12.41 1.34 -3.65
CA GLY A 278 -13.52 0.41 -3.78
C GLY A 278 -14.34 0.63 -5.06
N ARG A 279 -14.55 1.88 -5.48
CA ARG A 279 -15.23 2.22 -6.76
C ARG A 279 -14.43 1.76 -7.98
N MET A 280 -13.10 1.78 -7.94
CA MET A 280 -12.25 1.25 -9.02
C MET A 280 -12.52 -0.25 -9.21
N ILE A 281 -12.46 -1.03 -8.12
CA ILE A 281 -12.75 -2.49 -8.17
C ILE A 281 -14.17 -2.74 -8.70
N ASN A 282 -15.14 -1.94 -8.28
CA ASN A 282 -16.53 -2.01 -8.78
C ASN A 282 -16.64 -1.78 -10.29
N ASN A 283 -16.00 -0.73 -10.80
CA ASN A 283 -16.07 -0.31 -12.20
C ASN A 283 -15.43 -1.32 -13.17
N LEU A 284 -14.71 -2.33 -12.67
CA LEU A 284 -14.22 -3.48 -13.43
C LEU A 284 -15.30 -4.57 -13.63
N GLY A 285 -16.56 -4.30 -13.27
CA GLY A 285 -17.71 -5.18 -13.51
C GLY A 285 -17.98 -6.16 -12.37
N ILE A 286 -17.44 -5.89 -11.18
CA ILE A 286 -17.58 -6.72 -9.99
C ILE A 286 -18.42 -5.94 -8.98
N ASP A 287 -19.70 -6.29 -8.84
CA ASP A 287 -20.65 -5.57 -7.97
C ASP A 287 -20.31 -5.78 -6.48
N VAL A 288 -19.53 -4.85 -5.92
CA VAL A 288 -19.14 -4.76 -4.51
C VAL A 288 -19.72 -3.48 -3.89
N LEU A 289 -21.01 -3.18 -4.08
CA LEU A 289 -21.68 -2.05 -3.44
C LEU A 289 -22.88 -2.43 -2.55
N GLY A 290 -22.78 -1.99 -1.29
CA GLY A 290 -23.75 -1.99 -0.21
C GLY A 290 -23.14 -1.25 1.00
N LEU A 291 -23.81 -1.22 2.16
CA LEU A 291 -23.24 -1.04 3.51
C LEU A 291 -21.73 -0.68 3.64
N VAL A 292 -21.26 0.56 3.38
CA VAL A 292 -19.82 0.96 3.30
C VAL A 292 -18.93 0.31 4.38
N GLU A 293 -19.41 0.15 5.61
CA GLU A 293 -18.73 -0.54 6.73
C GLU A 293 -18.37 -2.00 6.45
N ILE A 294 -19.24 -2.76 5.78
CA ILE A 294 -19.02 -4.19 5.46
C ILE A 294 -18.00 -4.35 4.32
N PHE A 295 -17.70 -3.30 3.55
CA PHE A 295 -16.86 -3.41 2.35
C PHE A 295 -15.37 -3.30 2.62
N VAL A 296 -14.97 -2.45 3.57
CA VAL A 296 -13.58 -1.99 3.73
C VAL A 296 -12.65 -2.97 4.44
N GLY A 297 -13.21 -3.90 5.23
CA GLY A 297 -12.44 -4.78 6.11
C GLY A 297 -11.71 -4.02 7.23
N HIS A 298 -11.12 -4.75 8.17
CA HIS A 298 -10.39 -4.12 9.28
C HIS A 298 -9.26 -3.21 8.81
N ALA A 299 -8.51 -3.62 7.78
CA ALA A 299 -7.38 -2.85 7.29
C ALA A 299 -7.80 -1.51 6.64
N GLY A 300 -8.94 -1.48 5.93
CA GLY A 300 -9.47 -0.24 5.37
C GLY A 300 -9.82 0.76 6.49
N ILE A 301 -10.49 0.29 7.54
CA ILE A 301 -10.84 1.14 8.70
C ILE A 301 -9.59 1.65 9.40
N GLN A 302 -8.59 0.79 9.63
CA GLN A 302 -7.35 1.18 10.30
C GLN A 302 -6.53 2.20 9.52
N GLN A 303 -6.78 2.37 8.22
CA GLN A 303 -6.10 3.38 7.41
C GLN A 303 -6.78 4.74 7.45
N THR A 304 -7.95 4.91 8.09
CA THR A 304 -8.58 6.22 8.16
C THR A 304 -7.77 7.18 9.04
N ILE A 305 -7.70 8.44 8.61
CA ILE A 305 -7.14 9.52 9.42
C ILE A 305 -7.88 9.56 10.77
N GLY A 306 -7.11 9.67 11.86
CA GLY A 306 -7.65 9.72 13.22
C GLY A 306 -7.95 8.36 13.86
N SER A 307 -7.81 7.24 13.14
CA SER A 307 -7.91 5.91 13.74
C SER A 307 -6.83 5.65 14.80
N ASP A 308 -7.12 4.77 15.76
CA ASP A 308 -6.15 4.34 16.77
C ASP A 308 -4.83 3.83 16.14
N PHE A 309 -4.91 3.10 15.02
CA PHE A 309 -3.72 2.62 14.31
C PHE A 309 -2.87 3.79 13.78
N VAL A 310 -3.46 4.74 13.03
CA VAL A 310 -2.72 5.87 12.45
C VAL A 310 -2.13 6.76 13.55
N ASN A 311 -2.89 7.02 14.61
CA ASN A 311 -2.42 7.81 15.75
C ASN A 311 -1.24 7.13 16.45
N GLN A 312 -1.33 5.82 16.70
CA GLN A 312 -0.25 5.07 17.34
C GLN A 312 0.98 4.91 16.42
N LEU A 313 0.77 4.69 15.12
CA LEU A 313 1.85 4.59 14.14
C LEU A 313 2.66 5.88 14.06
N ASN A 314 2.02 7.04 14.15
CA ASN A 314 2.69 8.34 14.06
C ASN A 314 3.08 8.94 15.41
N ALA A 315 2.67 8.33 16.52
CA ALA A 315 3.16 8.68 17.85
C ALA A 315 4.69 8.50 17.93
N GLY A 316 5.37 9.52 18.46
CA GLY A 316 6.83 9.53 18.61
C GLY A 316 7.62 9.88 17.34
N GLY A 317 6.96 10.33 16.27
CA GLY A 317 7.60 10.76 15.02
C GLY A 317 7.64 9.68 13.95
N ASP A 318 8.02 10.04 12.73
CA ASP A 318 7.67 9.21 11.57
C ASP A 318 8.63 8.04 11.31
N THR A 319 9.85 8.16 11.81
CA THR A 319 10.99 7.30 11.47
C THR A 319 11.59 6.65 12.72
N VAL A 320 12.23 5.49 12.52
CA VAL A 320 13.10 4.85 13.51
C VAL A 320 14.59 5.11 13.18
N PRO A 321 15.46 5.32 14.18
CA PRO A 321 16.89 5.53 13.94
C PRO A 321 17.57 4.34 13.26
N GLY A 322 18.54 4.61 12.38
CA GLY A 322 19.33 3.57 11.72
C GLY A 322 18.66 2.89 10.52
N VAL A 323 17.55 3.47 10.04
CA VAL A 323 16.87 3.11 8.79
C VAL A 323 16.82 4.34 7.90
N ASP A 324 17.13 4.16 6.62
CA ASP A 324 16.97 5.18 5.59
C ASP A 324 15.64 5.01 4.86
N TYR A 325 15.04 6.13 4.44
CA TYR A 325 13.70 6.14 3.84
C TYR A 325 13.71 6.85 2.50
N THR A 326 13.07 6.26 1.51
CA THR A 326 12.69 6.92 0.26
C THR A 326 11.18 6.81 0.11
N VAL A 327 10.49 7.94 -0.02
CA VAL A 327 9.04 7.99 0.06
C VAL A 327 8.53 8.71 -1.18
N VAL A 328 7.77 8.00 -2.00
CA VAL A 328 7.27 8.51 -3.29
C VAL A 328 5.78 8.73 -3.21
N GLY A 329 5.34 9.96 -3.47
CA GLY A 329 3.93 10.34 -3.61
C GLY A 329 3.61 10.79 -5.04
N SER A 330 2.36 10.65 -5.46
CA SER A 330 1.90 11.17 -6.76
C SER A 330 0.86 12.27 -6.58
N ARG A 331 0.98 13.36 -7.34
CA ARG A 331 -0.04 14.43 -7.38
C ARG A 331 -1.40 13.94 -7.91
N TYR A 332 -1.40 12.79 -8.59
CA TYR A 332 -2.59 12.13 -9.11
C TYR A 332 -3.08 10.99 -8.21
N ASP A 333 -2.57 10.87 -6.98
CA ASP A 333 -3.06 9.87 -6.02
C ASP A 333 -4.43 10.29 -5.47
N GLU A 334 -5.48 9.54 -5.81
CA GLU A 334 -6.83 9.79 -5.29
C GLU A 334 -7.14 9.05 -3.98
N ILE A 335 -6.23 8.18 -3.53
CA ILE A 335 -6.43 7.34 -2.34
C ILE A 335 -5.72 7.99 -1.15
N THR A 336 -4.40 8.13 -1.21
CA THR A 336 -3.68 8.95 -0.24
C THR A 336 -3.85 10.40 -0.68
N ASN A 337 -4.88 11.07 -0.16
CA ASN A 337 -5.25 12.41 -0.57
C ASN A 337 -5.59 13.29 0.64
N PRO A 338 -4.93 14.46 0.84
CA PRO A 338 -3.81 15.01 0.09
C PRO A 338 -2.60 14.06 -0.03
N TYR A 339 -1.97 14.00 -1.21
CA TYR A 339 -0.91 13.01 -1.49
C TYR A 339 0.34 13.17 -0.62
N ASP A 340 0.59 14.38 -0.12
CA ASP A 340 1.67 14.68 0.80
C ASP A 340 1.48 14.02 2.18
N LEU A 341 0.30 13.48 2.50
CA LEU A 341 0.11 12.58 3.65
C LEU A 341 0.98 11.31 3.57
N THR A 342 1.49 10.96 2.39
CA THR A 342 2.45 9.86 2.28
C THR A 342 3.83 10.23 2.83
N PHE A 343 4.23 11.50 2.76
CA PHE A 343 5.59 11.93 3.07
C PHE A 343 5.92 11.81 4.55
N LEU A 344 7.16 11.43 4.86
CA LEU A 344 7.63 11.27 6.23
C LEU A 344 8.47 12.46 6.67
N LYS A 345 8.43 12.77 7.97
CA LYS A 345 9.30 13.76 8.61
C LYS A 345 10.53 13.06 9.20
N PRO A 346 11.76 13.52 8.87
CA PRO A 346 12.96 12.92 9.40
C PRO A 346 13.04 13.12 10.92
N GLY A 347 13.24 12.01 11.63
CA GLY A 347 13.55 11.96 13.05
C GLY A 347 15.05 11.86 13.31
N PRO A 348 15.50 11.94 14.56
CA PRO A 348 16.92 11.82 14.89
C PRO A 348 17.54 10.51 14.39
N GLY A 349 18.60 10.60 13.59
CA GLY A 349 19.35 9.43 13.12
C GLY A 349 18.66 8.64 12.00
N ALA A 350 17.69 9.23 11.30
CA ALA A 350 17.07 8.69 10.10
C ALA A 350 17.21 9.68 8.93
N THR A 351 17.47 9.17 7.74
CA THR A 351 17.45 9.95 6.50
C THR A 351 16.13 9.73 5.80
N VAL A 352 15.48 10.80 5.32
CA VAL A 352 14.25 10.72 4.55
C VAL A 352 14.43 11.49 3.25
N ASP A 353 14.18 10.82 2.14
CA ASP A 353 14.06 11.41 0.82
C ASP A 353 12.60 11.32 0.35
N ASN A 354 11.89 12.45 0.39
CA ASN A 354 10.51 12.54 -0.09
C ASN A 354 10.52 13.02 -1.55
N ILE A 355 9.96 12.21 -2.44
CA ILE A 355 9.95 12.44 -3.88
C ILE A 355 8.49 12.56 -4.34
N THR A 356 8.15 13.69 -4.97
CA THR A 356 6.93 13.74 -5.77
C THR A 356 7.23 13.13 -7.13
N LEU A 357 6.47 12.11 -7.53
CA LEU A 357 6.72 11.34 -8.75
C LEU A 357 6.85 12.25 -9.99
N GLN A 358 6.06 13.32 -10.06
CA GLN A 358 6.06 14.26 -11.18
C GLN A 358 7.26 15.24 -11.19
N ASP A 359 8.00 15.40 -10.09
CA ASP A 359 9.10 16.37 -10.01
C ASP A 359 10.23 15.99 -10.97
N GLY A 360 10.37 16.74 -12.07
CA GLY A 360 11.32 16.41 -13.15
C GLY A 360 10.80 15.38 -14.16
N CYS A 361 9.53 14.96 -14.07
CA CYS A 361 8.86 14.16 -15.07
C CYS A 361 7.32 14.34 -15.09
N GLU A 362 6.86 15.51 -15.52
CA GLU A 362 5.42 15.84 -15.55
C GLU A 362 4.57 14.96 -16.50
N GLN A 363 5.21 14.23 -17.42
CA GLN A 363 4.53 13.28 -18.30
C GLN A 363 4.19 11.95 -17.59
N ASP A 364 4.81 11.65 -16.44
CA ASP A 364 4.38 10.51 -15.63
C ASP A 364 3.14 10.92 -14.82
N VAL A 365 1.96 10.49 -15.30
CA VAL A 365 0.67 10.79 -14.69
C VAL A 365 0.15 9.60 -13.89
N SER A 366 1.03 8.74 -13.39
CA SER A 366 0.63 7.58 -12.60
C SER A 366 -0.17 7.98 -11.38
N ASP A 367 -1.25 7.26 -11.10
CA ASP A 367 -2.02 7.40 -9.87
C ASP A 367 -1.56 6.39 -8.80
N HIS A 368 -2.38 6.22 -7.76
CA HIS A 368 -2.14 5.27 -6.69
C HIS A 368 -1.80 3.86 -7.19
N LEU A 369 -2.55 3.32 -8.16
CA LEU A 369 -2.43 1.93 -8.57
C LEU A 369 -1.44 1.75 -9.73
N THR A 370 -1.31 2.76 -10.59
CA THR A 370 -0.42 2.67 -11.75
C THR A 370 1.02 3.04 -11.43
N MET A 371 1.33 3.61 -10.27
CA MET A 371 2.71 4.00 -9.92
C MET A 371 3.67 2.81 -9.86
N MET A 372 3.23 1.64 -9.36
CA MET A 372 4.08 0.44 -9.35
C MET A 372 4.31 -0.16 -10.74
N TYR A 373 3.66 0.40 -11.77
CA TYR A 373 3.87 0.07 -13.19
C TYR A 373 4.64 1.17 -13.94
N SER A 374 5.10 2.21 -13.24
CA SER A 374 5.87 3.30 -13.83
C SER A 374 7.36 2.94 -13.99
N PRO A 375 7.94 3.11 -15.19
CA PRO A 375 9.40 3.01 -15.36
C PRO A 375 10.17 4.02 -14.51
N ARG A 376 9.56 5.16 -14.15
CA ARG A 376 10.15 6.14 -13.24
C ARG A 376 10.23 5.59 -11.82
N VAL A 377 9.16 4.97 -11.31
CA VAL A 377 9.17 4.29 -10.00
C VAL A 377 10.24 3.19 -9.97
N LEU A 378 10.34 2.36 -11.02
CA LEU A 378 11.40 1.38 -11.11
C LEU A 378 12.79 2.02 -11.03
N SER A 379 13.02 3.12 -11.76
CA SER A 379 14.31 3.82 -11.72
C SER A 379 14.61 4.46 -10.36
N ILE A 380 13.59 4.90 -9.62
CA ILE A 380 13.75 5.39 -8.24
C ILE A 380 14.16 4.22 -7.34
N ILE A 381 13.49 3.07 -7.40
CA ILE A 381 13.87 1.87 -6.63
C ILE A 381 15.34 1.51 -6.89
N LEU A 382 15.74 1.41 -8.17
CA LEU A 382 17.10 1.05 -8.54
C LEU A 382 18.14 2.12 -8.16
N ASN A 383 17.80 3.41 -8.26
CA ASN A 383 18.65 4.50 -7.81
C ASN A 383 18.83 4.48 -6.28
N THR A 384 17.77 4.21 -5.53
CA THR A 384 17.85 4.08 -4.08
C THR A 384 18.72 2.90 -3.67
N LEU A 385 18.59 1.76 -4.34
CA LEU A 385 19.36 0.56 -4.05
C LEU A 385 20.85 0.67 -4.46
N ASP A 386 21.14 1.31 -5.58
CA ASP A 386 22.52 1.58 -6.05
C ASP A 386 22.55 2.83 -6.95
N PRO A 387 22.80 4.03 -6.38
CA PRO A 387 22.84 5.26 -7.15
C PRO A 387 24.07 5.36 -8.06
N ALA A 388 25.12 4.56 -7.83
CA ALA A 388 26.30 4.53 -8.70
C ALA A 388 25.99 3.77 -10.00
N GLN A 389 25.22 2.68 -9.92
CA GLN A 389 24.76 1.93 -11.09
C GLN A 389 23.61 2.62 -11.81
N THR A 390 22.69 3.26 -11.07
CA THR A 390 21.50 3.92 -11.63
C THR A 390 21.47 5.41 -11.27
N PRO A 391 22.36 6.26 -11.81
CA PRO A 391 22.49 7.67 -11.38
C PRO A 391 21.38 8.59 -11.90
N ALA A 392 20.60 8.17 -12.90
CA ALA A 392 19.58 9.00 -13.54
C ALA A 392 18.19 8.38 -13.39
N LEU A 393 17.24 9.21 -12.95
CA LEU A 393 15.84 8.82 -12.88
C LEU A 393 15.22 8.86 -14.28
N THR A 394 14.53 7.79 -14.64
CA THR A 394 13.83 7.69 -15.92
C THR A 394 12.67 8.67 -15.96
N CYS A 395 12.44 9.29 -17.12
CA CYS A 395 11.23 10.03 -17.37
C CYS A 395 10.50 9.45 -18.59
N SER A 396 9.33 8.87 -18.34
CA SER A 396 8.48 8.21 -19.33
C SER A 396 7.02 8.48 -19.01
N PHE A 397 6.19 8.61 -20.04
CA PHE A 397 4.75 8.64 -19.84
C PHE A 397 4.25 7.31 -19.25
N ASN A 398 3.47 7.38 -18.19
CA ASN A 398 2.69 6.26 -17.65
C ASN A 398 1.28 6.78 -17.31
N PRO A 399 0.21 6.14 -17.81
CA PRO A 399 -1.14 6.65 -17.64
C PRO A 399 -1.68 6.40 -16.22
N TRP A 400 -2.57 7.28 -15.74
CA TRP A 400 -3.45 6.97 -14.61
C TRP A 400 -4.46 5.88 -15.01
N LEU A 401 -5.05 5.25 -14.01
CA LEU A 401 -6.13 4.29 -14.10
C LEU A 401 -7.46 4.81 -13.52
N VAL A 402 -7.43 5.35 -12.30
CA VAL A 402 -8.57 5.86 -11.54
C VAL A 402 -8.98 7.24 -12.04
N GLY A 403 -8.00 8.09 -12.35
CA GLY A 403 -8.17 9.36 -13.05
C GLY A 403 -9.21 10.29 -12.42
N GLY A 404 -8.81 11.14 -11.48
CA GLY A 404 -9.73 12.14 -10.94
C GLY A 404 -9.12 13.18 -10.01
N GLY A 405 -8.75 14.36 -10.55
CA GLY A 405 -8.78 15.61 -9.78
C GLY A 405 -7.54 16.50 -9.83
N GLY A 406 -6.40 16.00 -10.32
CA GLY A 406 -5.22 16.84 -10.53
C GLY A 406 -5.50 17.91 -11.59
N LYS A 407 -5.70 19.17 -11.19
CA LYS A 407 -5.67 20.28 -12.15
C LYS A 407 -4.25 20.39 -12.70
N LEU A 408 -4.12 20.34 -14.03
CA LEU A 408 -2.93 20.77 -14.76
C LEU A 408 -2.59 22.24 -14.45
#